data_AF-D6Y8U3-F1
#
_entry.id   AF-D6Y8U3-F1
#
_cell.length_a   1.000
_cell.length_b   1.000
_cell.length_c   1.000
_cell.angle_alpha   90.00
_cell.angle_beta   90.00
_cell.angle_gamma   90.00
#
_symmetry.space_group_name_H-M   'P 1'
#
loop_
_entity.id
_entity.type
_entity.pdbx_description
1 polymer ?
#
loop_
_entity_poly.entity_id
_entity_poly.type
_entity_poly.pdbx_seq_one_letter_code
_entity_poly.pdbx_strand_id
1 'polypeptide(L)'
;MGRRTWIPGILVLALTLSGCGMLGFQGDVSARDVSQTESRAEQNTTEDREQNTQDAEAQAQRDASAEQAGSATPGVADTSKAIIKATFDAPFAPNGKVDVAIHSFKRRGKLVDLVFSLTPRLPEGQEHHEKQLSPFDILGDQSFTVTLIDTVNMKRHVVVKDSRGKELKPDDVWTETHLGQPMVLTYTFAAPPENVTKMDVHIANWAPFTDVPLES
;
A
#
# COMPACT_ATOMS: atom_id res chain seq x y z
N MET A 1 12.98 -47.05 48.39
CA MET A 1 12.86 -48.25 47.52
C MET A 1 11.94 -47.89 46.36
N GLY A 2 12.38 -48.11 45.12
CA GLY A 2 11.62 -47.80 43.90
C GLY A 2 12.52 -47.22 42.80
N ARG A 3 13.22 -48.10 42.07
CA ARG A 3 14.10 -47.79 40.92
C ARG A 3 13.33 -48.05 39.61
N ARG A 4 13.59 -47.29 38.54
CA ARG A 4 13.73 -47.68 37.10
C ARG A 4 13.60 -46.43 36.21
N THR A 5 14.69 -45.80 35.71
CA THR A 5 15.50 -46.09 34.48
C THR A 5 14.69 -46.10 33.17
N TRP A 6 14.80 -45.04 32.33
CA TRP A 6 15.49 -44.93 31.01
C TRP A 6 14.71 -45.61 29.84
N ILE A 7 14.51 -45.04 28.62
CA ILE A 7 15.46 -44.74 27.51
C ILE A 7 14.83 -43.73 26.51
N PRO A 8 15.60 -42.83 25.87
CA PRO A 8 15.16 -41.93 24.79
C PRO A 8 15.26 -42.59 23.39
N GLY A 9 14.31 -42.29 22.49
CA GLY A 9 14.33 -42.72 21.09
C GLY A 9 14.59 -41.57 20.12
N ILE A 10 15.85 -41.43 19.72
CA ILE A 10 16.30 -40.59 18.60
C ILE A 10 15.96 -41.34 17.30
N LEU A 11 15.22 -40.70 16.39
CA LEU A 11 15.09 -41.16 14.99
C LEU A 11 15.77 -40.13 14.09
N VAL A 12 17.01 -40.43 13.69
CA VAL A 12 17.69 -39.77 12.57
C VAL A 12 17.30 -40.51 11.30
N LEU A 13 16.64 -39.83 10.37
CA LEU A 13 16.45 -40.31 9.01
C LEU A 13 17.33 -39.47 8.07
N ALA A 14 18.50 -40.00 7.75
CA ALA A 14 19.32 -39.52 6.64
C ALA A 14 18.93 -40.30 5.38
N LEU A 15 18.51 -39.59 4.33
CA LEU A 15 18.42 -40.14 2.98
C LEU A 15 19.35 -39.36 2.06
N THR A 16 20.10 -40.14 1.31
CA THR A 16 21.31 -39.81 0.57
C THR A 16 21.07 -39.78 -0.94
N LEU A 17 21.80 -38.87 -1.59
CA LEU A 17 22.46 -38.97 -2.90
C LEU A 17 21.69 -39.01 -4.24
N SER A 18 22.30 -38.26 -5.17
CA SER A 18 22.54 -38.53 -6.60
C SER A 18 21.53 -38.09 -7.66
N GLY A 19 22.04 -37.30 -8.62
CA GLY A 19 21.53 -37.33 -10.00
C GLY A 19 21.78 -36.05 -10.81
N CYS A 20 22.77 -36.10 -11.70
CA CYS A 20 23.21 -35.06 -12.63
C CYS A 20 22.15 -34.58 -13.64
N GLY A 21 22.25 -33.31 -14.05
CA GLY A 21 21.53 -32.74 -15.19
C GLY A 21 22.28 -31.54 -15.77
N MET A 22 23.42 -31.80 -16.42
CA MET A 22 24.17 -30.85 -17.23
C MET A 22 24.09 -31.32 -18.68
N LEU A 23 23.41 -30.54 -19.53
CA LEU A 23 23.38 -30.53 -21.01
C LEU A 23 22.47 -29.32 -21.33
N GLY A 24 22.95 -28.19 -21.84
CA GLY A 24 23.61 -28.07 -23.13
C GLY A 24 22.55 -27.82 -24.21
N PHE A 25 22.13 -26.57 -24.41
CA PHE A 25 21.62 -26.14 -25.71
C PHE A 25 22.10 -24.74 -26.02
N GLN A 26 22.91 -24.71 -27.08
CA GLN A 26 23.61 -23.58 -27.67
C GLN A 26 22.94 -23.35 -29.02
N GLY A 27 22.58 -22.12 -29.33
CA GLY A 27 22.15 -21.72 -30.66
C GLY A 27 21.35 -20.42 -30.62
N ASP A 28 21.52 -19.47 -31.52
CA ASP A 28 22.61 -19.13 -32.44
C ASP A 28 22.32 -17.65 -32.79
N VAL A 29 23.36 -16.83 -32.89
CA VAL A 29 23.24 -15.40 -33.17
C VAL A 29 23.41 -15.24 -34.68
N SER A 30 22.32 -15.11 -35.43
CA SER A 30 22.40 -14.74 -36.84
C SER A 30 22.23 -13.23 -37.02
N ALA A 31 23.38 -12.58 -37.21
CA ALA A 31 23.50 -11.30 -37.89
C ALA A 31 23.86 -11.55 -39.37
N ARG A 32 23.14 -10.89 -40.29
CA ARG A 32 23.41 -10.58 -41.72
C ARG A 32 22.06 -10.15 -42.31
N ASP A 33 21.87 -8.93 -42.84
CA ASP A 33 22.37 -8.40 -44.12
C ASP A 33 22.01 -6.89 -44.15
N VAL A 34 22.92 -5.91 -44.06
CA VAL A 34 23.69 -5.18 -45.10
C VAL A 34 22.92 -4.75 -46.37
N SER A 35 22.89 -3.43 -46.54
CA SER A 35 22.77 -2.62 -47.78
C SER A 35 21.54 -2.70 -48.68
N GLN A 36 20.86 -1.55 -48.75
CA GLN A 36 20.75 -0.86 -50.04
C GLN A 36 20.76 0.66 -49.85
N THR A 37 21.87 1.27 -50.23
CA THR A 37 21.99 2.66 -50.65
C THR A 37 21.56 2.73 -52.11
N GLU A 38 20.75 3.72 -52.50
CA GLU A 38 21.07 4.69 -53.57
C GLU A 38 19.83 5.34 -54.21
N SER A 39 19.89 6.69 -54.22
CA SER A 39 19.60 7.56 -55.37
C SER A 39 18.18 7.59 -55.98
N ARG A 40 17.54 8.77 -55.93
CA ARG A 40 17.48 9.68 -57.09
C ARG A 40 16.80 11.01 -56.75
N ALA A 41 17.39 12.04 -57.34
CA ALA A 41 17.08 13.46 -57.26
C ALA A 41 15.68 13.86 -57.77
N GLU A 42 15.24 14.99 -57.19
CA GLU A 42 14.55 16.12 -57.82
C GLU A 42 13.45 15.84 -58.85
N GLN A 43 12.20 16.17 -58.47
CA GLN A 43 11.30 16.87 -59.37
C GLN A 43 10.46 17.89 -58.60
N ASN A 44 10.64 19.14 -59.04
CA ASN A 44 9.99 20.36 -58.62
C ASN A 44 8.58 20.41 -59.24
N THR A 45 7.52 20.48 -58.42
CA THR A 45 6.25 21.09 -58.83
C THR A 45 5.57 21.72 -57.63
N THR A 46 5.64 23.04 -57.64
CA THR A 46 4.75 24.02 -57.03
C THR A 46 3.30 23.56 -56.98
N GLU A 47 2.83 23.09 -55.82
CA GLU A 47 1.40 22.97 -55.45
C GLU A 47 1.40 22.45 -54.00
N ASP A 48 1.47 23.36 -53.03
CA ASP A 48 1.00 23.15 -51.63
C ASP A 48 1.39 24.39 -50.80
N ARG A 49 0.90 25.56 -51.20
CA ARG A 49 0.95 26.79 -50.38
C ARG A 49 -0.37 27.01 -49.61
N GLU A 50 -1.31 26.08 -49.64
CA GLU A 50 -2.63 26.23 -49.02
C GLU A 50 -2.95 25.18 -47.93
N GLN A 51 -1.97 24.41 -47.45
CA GLN A 51 -2.15 23.51 -46.30
C GLN A 51 -1.37 23.92 -45.04
N ASN A 52 -0.68 25.06 -45.03
CA ASN A 52 0.16 25.47 -43.90
C ASN A 52 -0.55 26.39 -42.86
N THR A 53 -1.88 26.33 -42.78
CA THR A 53 -2.63 27.16 -41.80
C THR A 53 -3.67 26.38 -40.98
N GLN A 54 -3.79 25.05 -41.16
CA GLN A 54 -4.69 24.22 -40.33
C GLN A 54 -3.93 23.33 -39.32
N ASP A 55 -2.66 23.00 -39.55
CA ASP A 55 -1.85 22.26 -38.58
C ASP A 55 -1.32 23.14 -37.43
N ALA A 56 -1.24 24.46 -37.64
CA ALA A 56 -0.81 25.41 -36.61
C ALA A 56 -1.86 25.61 -35.50
N GLU A 57 -3.16 25.51 -35.83
CA GLU A 57 -4.25 25.66 -34.85
C GLU A 57 -4.52 24.33 -34.10
N ALA A 58 -4.30 23.18 -34.76
CA ALA A 58 -4.44 21.86 -34.13
C ALA A 58 -3.29 21.52 -33.15
N GLN A 59 -2.12 22.13 -33.30
CA GLN A 59 -1.03 22.02 -32.31
C GLN A 59 -1.17 23.04 -31.17
N ALA A 60 -1.59 24.28 -31.47
CA ALA A 60 -1.84 25.29 -30.44
C ALA A 60 -2.94 24.89 -29.42
N GLN A 61 -3.92 24.08 -29.85
CA GLN A 61 -4.98 23.58 -28.98
C GLN A 61 -4.61 22.29 -28.21
N ARG A 62 -3.53 21.59 -28.60
CA ARG A 62 -2.96 20.48 -27.83
C ARG A 62 -1.98 20.95 -26.76
N ASP A 63 -1.29 22.06 -27.00
CA ASP A 63 -0.42 22.69 -26.00
C ASP A 63 -1.23 23.41 -24.90
N ALA A 64 -2.43 23.92 -25.21
CA ALA A 64 -3.31 24.59 -24.24
C ALA A 64 -4.09 23.64 -23.30
N SER A 65 -4.03 22.31 -23.49
CA SER A 65 -4.64 21.32 -22.57
C SER A 65 -3.63 20.57 -21.70
N ALA A 66 -2.33 20.90 -21.80
CA ALA A 66 -1.29 20.33 -20.95
C ALA A 66 -1.01 21.16 -19.68
N GLU A 67 -1.56 22.37 -19.58
CA GLU A 67 -1.35 23.30 -18.46
C GLU A 67 -2.50 23.31 -17.46
N GLN A 68 -2.92 22.13 -16.99
CA GLN A 68 -3.67 22.08 -15.73
C GLN A 68 -3.31 20.85 -14.90
N ALA A 69 -2.02 20.55 -14.82
CA ALA A 69 -1.48 19.89 -13.64
C ALA A 69 -1.49 20.92 -12.51
N GLY A 70 -2.62 21.03 -11.81
CA GLY A 70 -2.72 21.86 -10.61
C GLY A 70 -1.52 21.57 -9.71
N SER A 71 -0.79 22.62 -9.32
CA SER A 71 0.33 22.48 -8.41
C SER A 71 -0.21 22.00 -7.07
N ALA A 72 -0.26 20.68 -6.87
CA ALA A 72 -0.54 20.12 -5.57
C ALA A 72 0.63 20.53 -4.67
N THR A 73 0.40 21.50 -3.78
CA THR A 73 1.37 21.88 -2.77
C THR A 73 1.75 20.61 -1.99
N PRO A 74 3.04 20.23 -1.93
CA PRO A 74 3.47 19.13 -1.08
C PRO A 74 3.04 19.40 0.35
N GLY A 75 2.45 18.41 1.00
CA GLY A 75 1.94 18.55 2.37
C GLY A 75 1.97 17.22 3.11
N VAL A 76 2.08 17.31 4.43
CA VAL A 76 1.93 16.17 5.36
C VAL A 76 0.52 16.24 5.93
N ALA A 77 -0.09 15.08 6.19
CA ALA A 77 -1.40 15.03 6.85
C ALA A 77 -1.32 15.70 8.23
N ASP A 78 -2.29 16.55 8.55
CA ASP A 78 -2.42 17.15 9.88
C ASP A 78 -2.94 16.11 10.87
N THR A 79 -2.09 15.70 11.81
CA THR A 79 -2.41 14.71 12.84
C THR A 79 -2.95 15.34 14.13
N SER A 80 -3.00 16.68 14.21
CA SER A 80 -3.51 17.38 15.40
C SER A 80 -5.04 17.32 15.50
N LYS A 81 -5.71 17.18 14.37
CA LYS A 81 -7.17 17.04 14.27
C LYS A 81 -7.54 15.61 13.89
N ALA A 82 -8.65 15.11 14.43
CA ALA A 82 -9.28 13.88 13.97
C ALA A 82 -10.62 14.19 13.32
N ILE A 83 -10.91 13.52 12.21
CA ILE A 83 -12.22 13.59 11.55
C ILE A 83 -13.23 12.68 12.26
N ILE A 84 -12.79 11.52 12.74
CA ILE A 84 -13.62 10.53 13.43
C ILE A 84 -12.79 9.83 14.52
N LYS A 85 -13.42 9.47 15.64
CA LYS A 85 -12.78 8.73 16.75
C LYS A 85 -13.70 7.63 17.28
N ALA A 86 -13.11 6.55 17.77
CA ALA A 86 -13.79 5.52 18.54
C ALA A 86 -12.81 4.86 19.53
N THR A 87 -13.35 4.23 20.56
CA THR A 87 -12.58 3.46 21.54
C THR A 87 -13.03 2.01 21.49
N PHE A 88 -12.09 1.09 21.43
CA PHE A 88 -12.37 -0.34 21.35
C PHE A 88 -11.69 -1.11 22.48
N ASP A 89 -12.21 -2.31 22.75
CA ASP A 89 -11.51 -3.31 23.55
C ASP A 89 -10.26 -3.80 22.82
N ALA A 90 -9.15 -3.91 23.56
CA ALA A 90 -7.87 -4.34 23.05
C ALA A 90 -7.33 -5.47 23.96
N PRO A 91 -7.09 -6.68 23.42
CA PRO A 91 -6.79 -7.86 24.22
C PRO A 91 -5.34 -7.94 24.75
N PHE A 92 -4.49 -6.93 24.50
CA PHE A 92 -3.12 -6.88 25.03
C PHE A 92 -3.07 -6.95 26.57
N ALA A 93 -4.14 -6.54 27.26
CA ALA A 93 -4.24 -6.61 28.71
C ALA A 93 -5.70 -6.73 29.18
N PRO A 94 -5.95 -7.24 30.41
CA PRO A 94 -7.28 -7.21 31.00
C PRO A 94 -7.84 -5.78 31.08
N ASN A 95 -9.01 -5.54 30.48
CA ASN A 95 -9.61 -4.20 30.35
C ASN A 95 -8.77 -3.21 29.53
N GLY A 96 -7.83 -3.71 28.71
CA GLY A 96 -7.09 -2.92 27.74
C GLY A 96 -8.05 -2.25 26.77
N LYS A 97 -7.81 -0.97 26.50
CA LYS A 97 -8.56 -0.18 25.53
C LYS A 97 -7.59 0.38 24.49
N VAL A 98 -8.12 0.70 23.32
CA VAL A 98 -7.39 1.48 22.32
C VAL A 98 -8.29 2.57 21.76
N ASP A 99 -7.81 3.80 21.84
CA ASP A 99 -8.44 4.93 21.17
C ASP A 99 -7.93 4.97 19.72
N VAL A 100 -8.85 4.88 18.76
CA VAL A 100 -8.58 4.95 17.34
C VAL A 100 -9.10 6.27 16.81
N ALA A 101 -8.25 7.06 16.16
CA ALA A 101 -8.61 8.35 15.59
C ALA A 101 -8.19 8.42 14.12
N ILE A 102 -9.13 8.63 13.21
CA ILE A 102 -8.82 8.90 11.81
C ILE A 102 -8.53 10.39 11.68
N HIS A 103 -7.35 10.73 11.14
CA HIS A 103 -6.88 12.10 10.97
C HIS A 103 -7.14 12.62 9.57
N SER A 104 -6.84 11.79 8.56
CA SER A 104 -6.98 12.15 7.16
C SER A 104 -7.38 10.93 6.34
N PHE A 105 -8.30 11.14 5.40
CA PHE A 105 -8.65 10.15 4.40
C PHE A 105 -8.78 10.89 3.06
N LYS A 106 -7.69 10.86 2.28
CA LYS A 106 -7.51 11.79 1.17
C LYS A 106 -7.12 11.09 -0.12
N ARG A 107 -7.81 11.45 -1.20
CA ARG A 107 -7.50 11.08 -2.58
C ARG A 107 -6.31 11.90 -3.09
N ARG A 108 -5.39 11.23 -3.77
CA ARG A 108 -4.21 11.81 -4.38
C ARG A 108 -3.97 11.17 -5.74
N GLY A 109 -4.70 11.65 -6.74
CA GLY A 109 -4.72 11.06 -8.08
C GLY A 109 -5.29 9.64 -8.05
N LYS A 110 -4.48 8.64 -8.42
CA LYS A 110 -4.87 7.22 -8.46
C LYS A 110 -4.75 6.51 -7.11
N LEU A 111 -4.31 7.21 -6.07
CA LEU A 111 -4.11 6.67 -4.73
C LEU A 111 -5.02 7.36 -3.71
N VAL A 112 -5.24 6.68 -2.59
CA VAL A 112 -5.87 7.24 -1.40
C VAL A 112 -4.97 6.93 -0.22
N ASP A 113 -4.68 7.96 0.57
CA ASP A 113 -3.91 7.83 1.81
C ASP A 113 -4.87 7.93 3.00
N LEU A 114 -4.79 6.92 3.87
CA LEU A 114 -5.48 6.88 5.16
C LEU A 114 -4.45 7.10 6.27
N VAL A 115 -4.66 8.13 7.07
CA VAL A 115 -3.83 8.45 8.25
C VAL A 115 -4.71 8.36 9.50
N PHE A 116 -4.30 7.51 10.45
CA PHE A 116 -5.01 7.33 11.72
C PHE A 116 -4.01 7.08 12.85
N SER A 117 -4.45 7.20 14.10
CA SER A 117 -3.65 6.85 15.27
C SER A 117 -4.28 5.73 16.09
N LEU A 118 -3.43 4.92 16.71
CA LEU A 118 -3.78 4.00 17.79
C LEU A 118 -3.18 4.51 19.10
N THR A 119 -4.00 4.64 20.15
CA THR A 119 -3.51 5.02 21.49
C THR A 119 -3.93 3.95 22.49
N PRO A 120 -3.04 3.00 22.85
CA PRO A 120 -3.35 1.97 23.83
C PRO A 120 -3.47 2.56 25.23
N ARG A 121 -4.44 2.08 26.01
CA ARG A 121 -4.84 2.62 27.30
C ARG A 121 -5.10 1.49 28.29
N LEU A 122 -4.81 1.77 29.55
CA LEU A 122 -5.20 0.95 30.68
C LEU A 122 -5.97 1.79 31.70
N PRO A 123 -6.85 1.17 32.51
CA PRO A 123 -7.40 1.82 33.69
C PRO A 123 -6.28 2.33 34.61
N GLU A 124 -6.57 3.42 35.32
CA GLU A 124 -5.61 4.01 36.27
C GLU A 124 -5.17 2.97 37.31
N GLY A 125 -3.87 2.97 37.63
CA GLY A 125 -3.26 2.03 38.59
C GLY A 125 -2.97 0.64 38.04
N GLN A 126 -3.25 0.36 36.76
CA GLN A 126 -2.81 -0.86 36.10
C GLN A 126 -1.53 -0.61 35.30
N GLU A 127 -0.65 -1.61 35.34
CA GLU A 127 0.59 -1.61 34.57
C GLU A 127 0.57 -2.75 33.56
N HIS A 128 1.24 -2.53 32.43
CA HIS A 128 1.55 -3.56 31.46
C HIS A 128 3.03 -3.93 31.57
N HIS A 129 3.33 -5.22 31.41
CA HIS A 129 4.71 -5.70 31.53
C HIS A 129 5.56 -5.29 30.33
N GLU A 130 4.96 -5.16 29.16
CA GLU A 130 5.64 -4.63 27.98
C GLU A 130 5.64 -3.11 28.02
N LYS A 131 6.81 -2.53 27.73
CA LYS A 131 7.02 -1.08 27.73
C LYS A 131 6.47 -0.41 26.47
N GLN A 132 6.44 -1.16 25.39
CA GLN A 132 6.08 -0.70 24.04
C GLN A 132 5.09 -1.71 23.46
N LEU A 133 4.15 -1.21 22.67
CA LEU A 133 3.08 -1.97 22.05
C LEU A 133 3.04 -1.64 20.56
N SER A 134 3.11 -2.67 19.74
CA SER A 134 2.88 -2.62 18.29
C SER A 134 1.41 -2.87 17.96
N PRO A 135 0.96 -2.64 16.71
CA PRO A 135 -0.37 -3.06 16.27
C PRO A 135 -0.66 -4.55 16.49
N PHE A 136 0.36 -5.40 16.36
CA PHE A 136 0.29 -6.84 16.64
C PHE A 136 0.01 -7.12 18.12
N ASP A 137 0.76 -6.47 19.02
CA ASP A 137 0.61 -6.65 20.48
C ASP A 137 -0.74 -6.11 20.96
N ILE A 138 -1.17 -4.95 20.43
CA ILE A 138 -2.49 -4.35 20.75
C ILE A 138 -3.63 -5.34 20.48
N LEU A 139 -3.50 -6.17 19.44
CA LEU A 139 -4.49 -7.20 19.09
C LEU A 139 -4.25 -8.55 19.76
N GLY A 140 -3.34 -8.64 20.74
CA GLY A 140 -3.08 -9.88 21.47
C GLY A 140 -2.40 -10.92 20.58
N ASP A 141 -1.30 -10.51 19.96
CA ASP A 141 -0.49 -11.32 19.06
C ASP A 141 -1.22 -11.78 17.80
N GLN A 142 -2.09 -10.92 17.25
CA GLN A 142 -2.89 -11.21 16.05
C GLN A 142 -2.55 -10.25 14.90
N SER A 143 -2.77 -10.71 13.67
CA SER A 143 -2.49 -9.94 12.46
C SER A 143 -3.30 -8.64 12.39
N PHE A 144 -2.63 -7.52 12.12
CA PHE A 144 -3.26 -6.21 12.00
C PHE A 144 -3.55 -5.87 10.54
N THR A 145 -4.84 -5.94 10.16
CA THR A 145 -5.28 -5.68 8.78
C THR A 145 -6.12 -4.41 8.68
N VAL A 146 -5.89 -3.60 7.65
CA VAL A 146 -6.71 -2.42 7.33
C VAL A 146 -7.22 -2.54 5.90
N THR A 147 -8.52 -2.36 5.71
CA THR A 147 -9.17 -2.39 4.39
C THR A 147 -10.22 -1.30 4.28
N LEU A 148 -10.54 -0.92 3.05
CA LEU A 148 -11.63 0.02 2.78
C LEU A 148 -12.74 -0.70 2.03
N ILE A 149 -14.00 -0.38 2.33
CA ILE A 149 -15.16 -0.89 1.61
C ILE A 149 -15.81 0.28 0.86
N ASP A 150 -15.82 0.16 -0.47
CA ASP A 150 -16.61 0.98 -1.37
C ASP A 150 -18.04 0.43 -1.38
N THR A 151 -18.93 1.07 -0.63
CA THR A 151 -20.34 0.67 -0.55
C THR A 151 -21.12 0.99 -1.83
N VAL A 152 -20.63 1.90 -2.68
CA VAL A 152 -21.27 2.27 -3.95
C VAL A 152 -20.98 1.23 -5.03
N ASN A 153 -19.72 0.81 -5.15
CA ASN A 153 -19.29 -0.15 -6.16
C ASN A 153 -19.15 -1.59 -5.63
N MET A 154 -19.45 -1.82 -4.34
CA MET A 154 -19.34 -3.11 -3.64
C MET A 154 -17.94 -3.74 -3.74
N LYS A 155 -16.90 -2.93 -3.57
CA LYS A 155 -15.50 -3.38 -3.66
C LYS A 155 -14.77 -3.25 -2.33
N ARG A 156 -13.97 -4.26 -2.03
CA ARG A 156 -12.96 -4.18 -0.97
C ARG A 156 -11.64 -3.72 -1.56
N HIS A 157 -11.10 -2.63 -1.03
CA HIS A 157 -9.79 -2.11 -1.36
C HIS A 157 -8.78 -2.62 -0.32
N VAL A 158 -7.68 -3.18 -0.82
CA VAL A 158 -6.52 -3.61 -0.04
C VAL A 158 -5.35 -2.66 -0.29
N VAL A 159 -4.36 -2.71 0.59
CA VAL A 159 -3.17 -1.85 0.51
C VAL A 159 -2.44 -2.11 -0.81
N VAL A 160 -2.00 -1.04 -1.49
CA VAL A 160 -1.22 -1.17 -2.73
C VAL A 160 0.18 -1.68 -2.44
N LYS A 161 0.81 -2.27 -3.46
CA LYS A 161 2.18 -2.78 -3.38
C LYS A 161 3.13 -1.90 -4.18
N ASP A 162 4.35 -1.76 -3.68
CA ASP A 162 5.45 -1.14 -4.40
C ASP A 162 5.97 -2.05 -5.54
N SER A 163 6.95 -1.56 -6.29
CA SER A 163 7.57 -2.30 -7.41
C SER A 163 8.31 -3.57 -6.97
N ARG A 164 8.56 -3.76 -5.67
CA ARG A 164 9.17 -4.96 -5.07
C ARG A 164 8.12 -5.90 -4.49
N GLY A 165 6.83 -5.58 -4.62
CA GLY A 165 5.72 -6.37 -4.09
C GLY A 165 5.45 -6.17 -2.60
N LYS A 166 6.08 -5.18 -1.94
CA LYS A 166 5.85 -4.86 -0.52
C LYS A 166 4.66 -3.91 -0.40
N GLU A 167 3.78 -4.16 0.56
CA GLU A 167 2.64 -3.28 0.83
C GLU A 167 3.09 -1.91 1.36
N LEU A 168 2.41 -0.85 0.92
CA LEU A 168 2.60 0.51 1.41
C LEU A 168 1.82 0.75 2.71
N LYS A 169 2.33 0.13 3.78
CA LYS A 169 1.85 0.26 5.16
C LYS A 169 3.02 0.20 6.15
N PRO A 170 2.83 0.60 7.42
CA PRO A 170 3.80 0.38 8.47
C PRO A 170 3.96 -1.10 8.79
N ASP A 171 5.08 -1.44 9.43
CA ASP A 171 5.30 -2.78 9.95
C ASP A 171 4.45 -2.97 11.21
N ASP A 172 3.60 -3.99 11.24
CA ASP A 172 2.65 -4.22 12.34
C ASP A 172 3.29 -4.83 13.59
N VAL A 173 4.54 -5.29 13.50
CA VAL A 173 5.29 -5.86 14.63
C VAL A 173 6.33 -4.87 15.16
N TRP A 174 7.01 -4.16 14.26
CA TRP A 174 8.14 -3.30 14.63
C TRP A 174 7.81 -1.80 14.70
N THR A 175 6.59 -1.40 14.37
CA THR A 175 6.11 -0.03 14.63
C THR A 175 5.46 -0.01 16.01
N GLU A 176 6.00 0.77 16.93
CA GLU A 176 5.66 0.68 18.35
C GLU A 176 5.28 2.03 18.97
N THR A 177 4.52 1.99 20.07
CA THR A 177 4.22 3.14 20.93
C THR A 177 4.17 2.76 22.40
N HIS A 178 4.17 3.75 23.29
CA HIS A 178 3.95 3.53 24.72
C HIS A 178 2.45 3.69 25.07
N LEU A 179 2.05 3.16 26.22
CA LEU A 179 0.72 3.41 26.79
C LEU A 179 0.43 4.91 26.89
N GLY A 180 -0.77 5.29 26.45
CA GLY A 180 -1.23 6.68 26.43
C GLY A 180 -0.60 7.55 25.34
N GLN A 181 0.34 7.04 24.54
CA GLN A 181 0.94 7.77 23.43
C GLN A 181 0.33 7.35 22.07
N PRO A 182 -0.07 8.31 21.22
CA PRO A 182 -0.62 8.00 19.91
C PRO A 182 0.46 7.51 18.94
N MET A 183 0.24 6.33 18.36
CA MET A 183 1.00 5.82 17.22
C MET A 183 0.31 6.21 15.93
N VAL A 184 0.89 7.11 15.14
CA VAL A 184 0.34 7.50 13.83
C VAL A 184 0.75 6.51 12.76
N LEU A 185 -0.22 5.99 12.01
CA LEU A 185 -0.05 5.02 10.94
C LEU A 185 -0.59 5.58 9.62
N THR A 186 0.10 5.27 8.52
CA THR A 186 -0.30 5.69 7.17
C THR A 186 -0.40 4.49 6.24
N TYR A 187 -1.57 4.30 5.63
CA TYR A 187 -1.86 3.21 4.71
C TYR A 187 -2.27 3.78 3.36
N THR A 188 -1.72 3.23 2.28
CA THR A 188 -2.05 3.68 0.92
C THR A 188 -2.84 2.64 0.15
N PHE A 189 -3.92 3.08 -0.50
CA PHE A 189 -4.84 2.26 -1.28
C PHE A 189 -4.95 2.76 -2.72
N ALA A 190 -5.46 1.92 -3.62
CA ALA A 190 -5.89 2.39 -4.93
C ALA A 190 -7.17 3.22 -4.75
N ALA A 191 -7.21 4.39 -5.38
CA ALA A 191 -8.38 5.27 -5.30
C ALA A 191 -9.60 4.60 -5.94
N PRO A 192 -10.79 4.71 -5.31
CA PRO A 192 -12.02 4.31 -5.97
C PRO A 192 -12.33 5.26 -7.13
N PRO A 193 -13.35 5.00 -7.97
CA PRO A 193 -13.83 5.95 -8.96
C PRO A 193 -14.15 7.34 -8.36
N GLU A 194 -14.12 8.41 -9.16
CA GLU A 194 -14.29 9.80 -8.68
C GLU A 194 -15.67 10.09 -8.08
N ASN A 195 -16.70 9.34 -8.46
CA ASN A 195 -18.04 9.47 -7.89
C ASN A 195 -18.14 8.92 -6.45
N VAL A 196 -17.10 8.28 -5.93
CA VAL A 196 -17.05 7.79 -4.55
C VAL A 196 -16.45 8.87 -3.65
N THR A 197 -17.30 9.44 -2.80
CA THR A 197 -16.97 10.55 -1.87
C THR A 197 -16.87 10.11 -0.42
N LYS A 198 -17.21 8.86 -0.11
CA LYS A 198 -17.12 8.27 1.23
C LYS A 198 -16.95 6.76 1.13
N MET A 199 -16.31 6.15 2.13
CA MET A 199 -16.09 4.71 2.22
C MET A 199 -16.14 4.25 3.67
N ASP A 200 -16.37 2.96 3.90
CA ASP A 200 -16.21 2.39 5.23
C ASP A 200 -14.74 2.01 5.44
N VAL A 201 -14.20 2.33 6.61
CA VAL A 201 -12.82 2.02 7.00
C VAL A 201 -12.84 0.91 8.04
N HIS A 202 -12.28 -0.24 7.67
CA HIS A 202 -12.13 -1.39 8.55
C HIS A 202 -10.69 -1.43 9.08
N ILE A 203 -10.54 -1.25 10.39
CA ILE A 203 -9.27 -1.32 11.10
C ILE A 203 -9.33 -2.52 12.04
N ALA A 204 -8.43 -3.49 11.83
CA ALA A 204 -8.42 -4.75 12.57
C ALA A 204 -9.78 -5.48 12.54
N ASN A 205 -10.10 -6.18 13.62
CA ASN A 205 -11.36 -6.90 13.84
C ASN A 205 -12.40 -6.06 14.60
N TRP A 206 -12.20 -4.75 14.74
CA TRP A 206 -13.15 -3.86 15.39
C TRP A 206 -14.34 -3.50 14.49
N ALA A 207 -15.37 -2.89 15.10
CA ALA A 207 -16.48 -2.35 14.33
C ALA A 207 -15.96 -1.29 13.35
N PRO A 208 -16.44 -1.27 12.09
CA PRO A 208 -15.94 -0.36 11.08
C PRO A 208 -16.35 1.08 11.35
N PHE A 209 -15.52 2.01 10.90
CA PHE A 209 -15.93 3.40 10.75
C PHE A 209 -16.71 3.52 9.45
N THR A 210 -18.01 3.76 9.54
CA THR A 210 -18.89 3.86 8.37
C THR A 210 -18.90 5.26 7.80
N ASP A 211 -19.11 5.38 6.48
CA ASP A 211 -19.33 6.66 5.80
C ASP A 211 -18.21 7.70 6.03
N VAL A 212 -16.95 7.26 6.09
CA VAL A 212 -15.80 8.14 6.28
C VAL A 212 -15.63 9.03 5.04
N PRO A 213 -15.64 10.38 5.18
CA PRO A 213 -15.50 11.29 4.05
C PRO A 213 -14.14 11.14 3.37
N LEU A 214 -14.16 10.94 2.05
CA LEU A 214 -12.96 10.91 1.21
C LEU A 214 -12.70 12.31 0.62
N GLU A 215 -11.67 12.98 1.13
CA GLU A 215 -11.25 14.29 0.65
C GLU A 215 -10.57 14.21 -0.72
N SER A 216 -10.61 15.29 -1.49
CA SER A 216 -9.95 15.42 -2.80
C SER A 216 -8.64 16.21 -2.74
#